data_AF-A0A5S9R9M3-F1
#
_entry.id   AF-A0A5S9R9M3-F1
#
_cell.length_a   1.000
_cell.length_b   1.000
_cell.length_c   1.000
_cell.angle_alpha   90.00
_cell.angle_beta   90.00
_cell.angle_gamma   90.00
#
_symmetry.space_group_name_H-M   'P 1'
#
loop_
_entity.id
_entity.type
_entity.pdbx_description
1 polymer ?
#
loop_
_entity_poly.entity_id
_entity_poly.type
_entity_poly.pdbx_seq_one_letter_code
_entity_poly.pdbx_strand_id
1 'polypeptide(L)' 'MGCNCRGSKSAGQRTASGREIAGYQLIFPAGSGMESVTYSTPLEAKNARHDSGIVGSTIQTLYR' A
#
# COMPACT_ATOMS: atom_id res chain seq x y z
N MET A 1 10.93 10.42 24.26
CA MET A 1 9.79 10.70 23.35
C MET A 1 9.64 9.52 22.41
N GLY A 2 8.76 8.57 22.72
CA GLY A 2 8.48 7.41 21.87
C GLY A 2 7.23 7.70 21.06
N CYS A 3 7.36 7.81 19.74
CA CYS A 3 6.21 7.91 18.86
C CYS A 3 5.40 6.59 18.97
N ASN A 4 4.21 6.68 19.56
CA ASN A 4 3.17 5.66 19.44
C ASN A 4 2.63 5.68 18.00
N CYS A 5 3.46 5.27 17.06
CA CYS A 5 3.05 4.97 15.69
C CYS A 5 2.19 3.72 15.78
N ARG A 6 0.86 3.91 15.90
CA ARG A 6 -0.15 2.86 15.75
C ARG A 6 -0.04 2.28 14.33
N GLY A 7 0.92 1.38 14.17
CA GLY A 7 1.08 0.34 13.15
C GLY A 7 0.72 0.70 11.72
N SER A 8 1.44 1.63 11.08
CA SER A 8 1.66 1.46 9.64
C SER A 8 2.61 0.28 9.48
N LYS A 9 2.06 -0.94 9.42
CA LYS A 9 2.86 -2.13 9.16
C LYS A 9 3.49 -1.97 7.77
N SER A 10 4.69 -2.50 7.59
CA SER A 10 5.44 -2.45 6.33
C SER A 10 5.48 -3.84 5.69
N ALA A 11 5.83 -3.91 4.41
CA ALA A 11 6.20 -5.17 3.78
C ALA A 11 7.26 -5.90 4.62
N GLY A 12 7.10 -7.21 4.80
CA GLY A 12 7.91 -8.04 5.70
C GLY A 12 7.38 -8.13 7.14
N GLN A 13 6.41 -7.31 7.54
CA GLN A 13 5.84 -7.38 8.89
C GLN A 13 4.70 -8.38 8.99
N ARG A 14 4.66 -9.13 10.10
CA ARG A 14 3.54 -10.03 10.41
C ARG A 14 2.36 -9.26 10.99
N THR A 15 1.17 -9.58 10.49
CA THR A 15 -0.12 -9.13 11.03
C THR A 15 -0.43 -9.87 12.33
N ALA A 16 -1.37 -9.33 13.12
CA ALA A 16 -1.85 -10.02 14.33
C ALA A 16 -2.48 -11.40 14.01
N SER A 17 -2.96 -11.57 12.78
CA SER A 17 -3.50 -12.83 12.25
C SER A 17 -2.43 -13.81 11.77
N GLY A 18 -1.14 -13.52 11.96
CA GLY A 18 -0.02 -14.40 11.58
C GLY A 18 0.43 -14.32 10.12
N ARG A 19 -0.36 -13.67 9.24
CA ARG A 19 -0.03 -13.44 7.82
C ARG A 19 1.04 -12.39 7.68
N GLU A 20 1.99 -12.55 6.77
CA GLU A 20 3.01 -11.54 6.53
C GLU A 20 2.56 -10.58 5.43
N ILE A 21 2.80 -9.30 5.59
CA ILE A 21 2.51 -8.31 4.55
C ILE A 21 3.58 -8.45 3.47
N ALA A 22 3.18 -8.87 2.27
CA ALA A 22 4.07 -8.94 1.11
C ALA A 22 4.29 -7.56 0.49
N GLY A 23 3.33 -6.64 0.63
CA GLY A 23 3.44 -5.26 0.11
C GLY A 23 2.09 -4.56 -0.03
N TYR A 24 2.11 -3.39 -0.66
CA TYR A 24 0.95 -2.54 -0.91
C TYR A 24 0.84 -2.27 -2.40
N GLN A 25 -0.09 -2.94 -3.09
CA GLN A 25 -0.31 -2.78 -4.51
C GLN A 25 -1.28 -1.63 -4.77
N LEU A 26 -0.82 -0.61 -5.48
CA LEU A 26 -1.66 0.45 -6.04
C LEU A 26 -2.22 -0.04 -7.38
N ILE A 27 -3.54 -0.16 -7.44
CA ILE A 27 -4.30 -0.61 -8.59
C ILE A 27 -5.00 0.60 -9.19
N PHE A 28 -4.72 0.87 -10.45
CA PHE A 28 -5.36 1.96 -11.21
C PHE A 28 -6.64 1.45 -11.89
N PRO A 29 -7.66 2.32 -12.07
CA PRO A 29 -8.88 1.93 -12.76
C PRO A 29 -8.62 1.58 -14.23
N ALA A 30 -9.47 0.71 -14.78
CA ALA A 30 -9.41 0.35 -16.19
C ALA A 30 -9.62 1.60 -17.07
N GLY A 31 -8.76 1.76 -18.08
CA GLY A 31 -8.74 2.95 -18.94
C GLY A 31 -7.75 4.03 -18.53
N SER A 32 -7.09 3.92 -17.38
CA SER A 32 -6.01 4.84 -16.99
C SER A 32 -4.70 4.65 -17.77
N GLY A 33 -4.52 3.52 -18.46
CA GLY A 33 -3.28 3.20 -19.16
C GLY A 33 -2.06 2.95 -18.26
N MET A 34 -2.27 2.90 -16.94
CA MET A 34 -1.21 2.62 -15.96
C MET A 34 -1.30 1.20 -15.43
N GLU A 35 -0.13 0.59 -15.24
CA GLU A 35 -0.01 -0.71 -14.59
C GLU A 35 -0.02 -0.60 -13.07
N SER A 36 -0.47 -1.66 -12.40
CA SER A 36 -0.44 -1.71 -10.94
C SER A 36 1.00 -1.72 -10.41
N VAL A 37 1.27 -0.92 -9.38
CA VAL A 37 2.61 -0.79 -8.78
C VAL A 37 2.58 -1.27 -7.34
N THR A 38 3.58 -2.04 -6.92
CA THR A 38 3.67 -2.53 -5.53
C THR A 38 4.69 -1.72 -4.73
N TYR A 39 4.30 -1.32 -3.52
CA TYR A 39 5.10 -0.52 -2.60
C TYR A 39 5.40 -1.27 -1.31
N SER A 40 6.52 -0.92 -0.68
CA SER A 40 6.97 -1.52 0.59
C SER A 40 6.20 -0.98 1.80
N THR A 41 5.63 0.23 1.69
CA THR A 41 4.91 0.86 2.80
C THR A 41 3.53 1.38 2.35
N PRO A 42 2.55 1.43 3.27
CA PRO A 42 1.24 1.98 2.93
C PRO A 42 1.29 3.48 2.66
N LEU A 43 2.28 4.18 3.23
CA LEU A 43 2.48 5.60 3.03
C LEU A 43 2.94 5.90 1.60
N GLU A 44 3.90 5.13 1.08
CA GLU A 44 4.35 5.30 -0.30
C GLU A 44 3.23 5.03 -1.30
N ALA A 45 2.46 3.94 -1.11
CA ALA A 45 1.30 3.67 -1.96
C ALA A 45 0.26 4.80 -1.93
N LYS A 46 0.05 5.42 -0.75
CA LYS A 46 -0.84 6.58 -0.61
C LYS A 46 -0.29 7.83 -1.28
N ASN A 47 1.00 8.10 -1.13
CA ASN A 47 1.65 9.25 -1.77
C ASN A 47 1.62 9.10 -3.29
N ALA A 48 1.98 7.92 -3.82
CA ALA A 48 1.92 7.65 -5.25
C ALA A 48 0.50 7.75 -5.80
N ARG A 49 -0.50 7.27 -5.05
CA ARG A 49 -1.92 7.44 -5.42
C ARG A 49 -2.32 8.92 -5.48
N HIS A 50 -1.85 9.73 -4.55
CA HIS A 50 -2.16 11.15 -4.49
C HIS A 50 -1.46 11.92 -5.62
N ASP A 51 -0.17 11.65 -5.82
CA ASP A 51 0.69 12.23 -6.87
C ASP A 51 0.20 11.88 -8.28
N SER A 52 -0.24 10.64 -8.49
CA SER A 52 -0.76 10.16 -9.76
C SER A 52 -1.98 10.93 -10.26
N GLY A 53 -2.73 11.62 -9.38
CA GLY A 53 -3.91 12.40 -9.76
C GLY A 53 -5.09 11.56 -10.26
N ILE A 54 -4.98 10.23 -10.27
CA ILE A 54 -6.00 9.34 -10.81
C ILE A 54 -7.05 8.98 -9.76
N VAL A 55 -8.23 9.55 -9.97
CA VAL A 55 -9.43 9.28 -9.18
C VAL A 55 -9.92 7.86 -9.47
N GLY A 56 -10.24 7.11 -8.41
CA GLY A 56 -10.66 5.70 -8.51
C GLY A 56 -9.56 4.66 -8.27
N SER A 57 -8.30 5.09 -8.14
CA SER A 57 -7.20 4.19 -7.77
C SER A 57 -7.40 3.60 -6.37
N THR A 58 -7.07 2.32 -6.19
CA THR A 58 -7.24 1.56 -4.94
C THR A 58 -5.91 0.99 -4.47
N ILE A 59 -5.68 0.97 -3.16
CA ILE A 59 -4.50 0.33 -2.57
C ILE A 59 -4.94 -0.99 -1.94
N GLN A 60 -4.39 -2.10 -2.43
CA GLN A 60 -4.60 -3.43 -1.91
C GLN A 60 -3.36 -3.87 -1.11
N THR A 61 -3.57 -4.32 0.13
CA THR A 61 -2.49 -4.95 0.91
C THR A 61 -2.33 -6.39 0.46
N LEU A 62 -1.14 -6.74 0.00
CA LEU A 62 -0.76 -8.10 -0.35
C LEU A 62 -0.26 -8.82 0.90
N TYR A 63 -0.68 -10.07 1.08
CA TYR A 63 -0.26 -10.92 2.19
C TYR A 63 0.31 -12.24 1.67
N ARG A 64 1.37 -12.74 2.30
CA ARG A 64 1.91 -14.10 2.13
C ARG A 64 1.71 -14.96 3.37
#